data_AF-A0AB36J994-F1
#
_entry.id   AF-A0AB36J994-F1
#
_cell.length_a   1.000
_cell.length_b   1.000
_cell.length_c   1.000
_cell.angle_alpha   90.00
_cell.angle_beta   90.00
_cell.angle_gamma   90.00
#
_symmetry.space_group_name_H-M   'P 1'
#
loop_
_entity.id
_entity.type
_entity.pdbx_description
1 polymer ?
#
loop_
_entity_poly.entity_id
_entity_poly.type
_entity_poly.pdbx_seq_one_letter_code
_entity_poly.pdbx_strand_id
1 'polypeptide(L)'
;MNKTNKTMYWVVWAITLIGINCYALPLAMWSTFAGTEEAKWLWIAIAVVIYVLLNVGVIQMYVAIKQGKYRFFQIGLIVAVIQFIAMMILGGQFEGDIFLLLGTLAVSSTLMIIQLRKSPS
;
A
#
# COMPACT_ATOMS: atom_id res chain seq x y z
N MET A 1 -22.13 7.71 13.03
CA MET A 1 -20.85 8.46 13.03
C MET A 1 -21.09 9.84 12.43
N ASN A 2 -20.63 10.91 13.06
CA ASN A 2 -20.87 12.27 12.59
C ASN A 2 -20.15 12.53 11.24
N LYS A 3 -20.72 13.37 10.34
CA LYS A 3 -20.15 13.61 8.98
C LYS A 3 -18.67 14.03 9.03
N THR A 4 -18.30 14.80 10.05
CA THR A 4 -16.93 15.30 10.29
C THR A 4 -15.92 14.17 10.45
N ASN A 5 -16.25 13.12 11.22
CA ASN A 5 -15.32 11.99 11.44
C ASN A 5 -15.07 11.22 10.13
N LYS A 6 -16.08 11.09 9.26
CA LYS A 6 -15.95 10.37 7.98
C LYS A 6 -15.03 11.12 7.02
N THR A 7 -15.13 12.45 7.04
CA THR A 7 -14.28 13.34 6.23
C THR A 7 -12.81 13.21 6.64
N MET A 8 -12.53 13.16 7.94
CA MET A 8 -11.17 12.97 8.46
C MET A 8 -10.52 11.67 7.95
N TYR A 9 -11.25 10.55 7.95
CA TYR A 9 -10.73 9.27 7.42
C TYR A 9 -10.36 9.36 5.94
N TRP A 10 -11.14 10.08 5.13
CA TRP A 10 -10.82 10.30 3.71
C TRP A 10 -9.59 11.19 3.51
N VAL A 11 -9.44 12.24 4.33
CA VAL A 11 -8.26 13.11 4.29
C VAL A 11 -7.00 12.32 4.65
N VAL A 12 -7.04 11.56 5.74
CA VAL A 12 -5.91 10.71 6.16
C VAL A 12 -5.58 9.68 5.08
N TRP A 13 -6.61 9.02 4.51
CA TRP A 13 -6.42 8.09 3.40
C TRP A 13 -5.74 8.73 2.19
N ALA A 14 -6.14 9.94 1.79
CA ALA A 14 -5.53 10.65 0.67
C ALA A 14 -4.07 11.01 0.94
N ILE A 15 -3.74 11.43 2.17
CA ILE A 15 -2.36 11.69 2.58
C ILE A 15 -1.53 10.39 2.50
N THR A 16 -2.05 9.28 3.02
CA THR A 16 -1.37 7.97 2.93
C THR A 16 -1.17 7.54 1.47
N LEU A 17 -2.19 7.72 0.61
CA LEU A 17 -2.09 7.43 -0.82
C LEU A 17 -0.94 8.20 -1.46
N ILE A 18 -0.86 9.52 -1.23
CA ILE A 18 0.21 10.36 -1.77
C ILE A 18 1.57 9.90 -1.23
N GLY A 19 1.70 9.72 0.09
CA GLY A 19 2.96 9.34 0.72
C GLY A 19 3.51 7.99 0.23
N ILE A 20 2.67 6.97 0.11
CA ILE A 20 3.07 5.66 -0.44
C ILE A 20 3.48 5.80 -1.92
N ASN A 21 2.73 6.58 -2.71
CA ASN A 21 3.01 6.71 -4.14
C ASN A 21 4.25 7.56 -4.48
N CYS A 22 4.75 8.38 -3.54
CA CYS A 22 6.07 9.01 -3.68
C CYS A 22 7.20 7.98 -3.87
N TYR A 23 7.04 6.75 -3.38
CA TYR A 23 8.03 5.66 -3.53
C TYR A 23 7.54 4.56 -4.47
N ALA A 24 6.26 4.20 -4.42
CA ALA A 24 5.71 3.12 -5.24
C ALA A 24 5.79 3.40 -6.74
N LEU A 25 5.55 4.64 -7.18
CA LEU A 25 5.65 5.02 -8.60
C LEU A 25 7.09 4.92 -9.11
N PRO A 26 8.09 5.56 -8.48
CA PRO A 26 9.48 5.40 -8.90
C PRO A 26 9.95 3.94 -8.91
N LEU A 27 9.60 3.14 -7.90
CA LEU A 27 9.99 1.73 -7.85
C LEU A 27 9.38 0.89 -8.98
N ALA A 28 8.08 1.08 -9.25
CA ALA A 28 7.42 0.41 -10.36
C ALA A 28 8.00 0.83 -11.71
N MET A 29 8.21 2.14 -11.92
CA MET A 29 8.85 2.64 -13.15
C MET A 29 10.27 2.11 -13.31
N TRP A 30 11.06 2.08 -12.24
CA TRP A 30 12.42 1.54 -12.25
C TRP A 30 12.46 0.08 -12.74
N SER A 31 11.50 -0.76 -12.33
CA SER A 31 11.43 -2.15 -12.81
C SER A 31 11.22 -2.29 -14.32
N THR A 32 10.63 -1.28 -14.98
CA THR A 32 10.48 -1.32 -16.45
C THR A 32 11.81 -1.10 -17.18
N PHE A 33 12.80 -0.51 -16.52
CA PHE A 33 14.15 -0.31 -17.07
C PHE A 33 15.11 -1.46 -16.78
N ALA A 34 14.71 -2.42 -15.92
CA ALA A 34 15.54 -3.58 -15.60
C ALA A 34 15.52 -4.66 -16.70
N GLY A 35 14.65 -4.53 -17.70
CA GLY A 35 14.39 -5.54 -18.72
C GLY A 35 15.07 -5.32 -20.06
N THR A 36 15.20 -6.42 -20.82
CA THR A 36 15.59 -6.37 -22.24
C THR A 36 14.38 -6.02 -23.13
N GLU A 37 14.64 -5.45 -24.31
CA GLU A 37 13.61 -5.09 -25.32
C GLU A 37 12.69 -6.26 -25.68
N GLU A 38 13.24 -7.47 -25.80
CA GLU A 38 12.50 -8.70 -26.13
C GLU A 38 11.49 -9.12 -25.05
N ALA A 39 11.72 -8.72 -23.80
CA ALA A 39 10.89 -9.06 -22.64
C ALA A 39 10.05 -7.87 -22.13
N LYS A 40 9.91 -6.80 -22.91
CA LYS A 40 9.28 -5.53 -22.46
C LYS A 40 7.90 -5.70 -21.82
N TRP A 41 7.05 -6.56 -22.38
CA TRP A 41 5.69 -6.81 -21.85
C TRP A 41 5.72 -7.44 -20.45
N LEU A 42 6.68 -8.33 -20.19
CA LEU A 42 6.84 -9.00 -18.91
C LEU A 42 7.27 -8.01 -17.83
N TRP A 43 8.20 -7.11 -18.15
CA TRP A 43 8.67 -6.08 -17.22
C TRP A 43 7.61 -5.01 -16.93
N ILE A 44 6.75 -4.69 -17.90
CA ILE A 44 5.56 -3.86 -17.65
C ILE A 44 4.60 -4.58 -16.69
N ALA A 45 4.37 -5.89 -16.88
CA ALA A 45 3.52 -6.66 -15.97
C ALA A 45 4.09 -6.69 -14.54
N ILE A 46 5.42 -6.87 -14.40
CA ILE A 46 6.12 -6.80 -13.11
C ILE A 46 5.93 -5.43 -12.47
N ALA A 47 6.08 -4.34 -13.22
CA ALA A 47 5.87 -2.98 -12.72
C ALA A 47 4.45 -2.77 -12.18
N VAL A 48 3.44 -3.25 -12.90
CA VAL A 48 2.04 -3.19 -12.46
C VAL A 48 1.84 -3.99 -11.17
N VAL A 49 2.41 -5.20 -11.09
CA VAL A 49 2.32 -6.05 -9.89
C VAL A 49 2.97 -5.36 -8.68
N ILE A 50 4.18 -4.80 -8.84
CA ILE A 50 4.87 -4.04 -7.78
C ILE A 50 4.01 -2.87 -7.32
N TYR A 51 3.48 -2.08 -8.26
CA TYR A 51 2.66 -0.92 -7.94
C TYR A 51 1.40 -1.28 -7.16
N VAL A 52 0.69 -2.34 -7.59
CA VAL A 52 -0.51 -2.82 -6.91
C VAL A 52 -0.17 -3.34 -5.53
N LEU A 53 0.87 -4.16 -5.40
CA LEU A 53 1.31 -4.72 -4.11
C LEU A 53 1.63 -3.63 -3.10
N LEU A 54 2.42 -2.63 -3.50
CA LEU A 54 2.77 -1.50 -2.63
C LEU A 54 1.55 -0.67 -2.21
N ASN A 55 0.47 -0.67 -3.00
CA ASN A 55 -0.77 0.02 -2.68
C ASN A 55 -1.82 -0.85 -1.96
N VAL A 56 -1.56 -2.13 -1.68
CA VAL A 56 -2.55 -3.02 -1.01
C VAL A 56 -3.04 -2.44 0.32
N GLY A 57 -2.15 -1.88 1.15
CA GLY A 57 -2.53 -1.24 2.41
C GLY A 57 -3.47 -0.04 2.21
N VAL A 58 -3.20 0.79 1.20
CA VAL A 58 -4.03 1.95 0.84
C VAL A 58 -5.40 1.52 0.32
N ILE A 59 -5.46 0.46 -0.49
CA ILE A 59 -6.71 -0.13 -0.98
C ILE A 59 -7.49 -0.72 0.19
N GLN A 60 -6.84 -1.43 1.11
CA GLN A 60 -7.47 -2.00 2.30
C GLN A 60 -8.10 -0.90 3.17
N MET A 61 -7.40 0.21 3.39
CA MET A 61 -7.93 1.39 4.10
C MET A 61 -9.15 2.00 3.39
N TYR A 62 -9.11 2.11 2.06
CA TYR A 62 -10.26 2.57 1.26
C TYR A 62 -11.50 1.70 1.50
N VAL A 63 -11.33 0.37 1.43
CA VAL A 63 -12.42 -0.59 1.66
C VAL A 63 -12.94 -0.48 3.10
N ALA A 64 -12.07 -0.21 4.09
CA ALA A 64 -12.46 -0.01 5.49
C ALA A 64 -13.37 1.20 5.70
N ILE A 65 -13.10 2.31 5.01
CA ILE A 65 -13.97 3.49 5.06
C ILE A 65 -15.33 3.17 4.41
N LYS A 66 -15.34 2.48 3.26
CA LYS A 66 -16.59 2.12 2.55
C LYS A 66 -17.46 1.16 3.36
N GLN A 67 -16.85 0.19 4.05
CA GLN A 67 -17.56 -0.77 4.91
C GLN A 67 -17.87 -0.23 6.32
N GLY A 68 -17.44 0.99 6.65
CA GLY A 68 -17.61 1.54 8.01
C GLY A 68 -16.83 0.79 9.10
N LYS A 69 -15.82 0.01 8.71
CA LYS A 69 -15.01 -0.85 9.59
C LYS A 69 -13.77 -0.11 10.08
N TYR A 70 -13.94 0.97 10.84
CA TYR A 70 -12.85 1.91 11.20
C TYR A 70 -11.70 1.28 12.01
N ARG A 71 -11.94 0.19 12.75
CA ARG A 71 -10.86 -0.56 13.41
C ARG A 71 -9.84 -1.09 12.39
N PHE A 72 -10.31 -1.58 11.23
CA PHE A 72 -9.43 -2.03 10.16
C PHE A 72 -8.70 -0.88 9.49
N PHE A 73 -9.30 0.32 9.45
CA PHE A 73 -8.61 1.52 8.99
C PHE A 73 -7.45 1.89 9.91
N GLN A 74 -7.66 1.88 11.23
CA GLN A 74 -6.62 2.24 12.21
C GLN A 74 -5.42 1.29 12.14
N ILE A 75 -5.67 -0.02 12.07
CA ILE A 75 -4.60 -1.01 11.91
C ILE A 75 -3.91 -0.81 10.55
N GLY A 76 -4.68 -0.62 9.47
CA GLY A 76 -4.15 -0.35 8.13
C GLY A 76 -3.26 0.90 8.09
N LEU A 77 -3.64 1.97 8.79
CA LEU A 77 -2.84 3.19 8.89
C LEU A 77 -1.50 2.94 9.58
N ILE A 78 -1.49 2.21 10.70
CA ILE A 78 -0.24 1.86 11.40
C ILE A 78 0.67 1.08 10.46
N VAL A 79 0.13 0.08 9.76
CA VAL A 79 0.90 -0.73 8.80
C VAL A 79 1.42 0.12 7.64
N ALA A 80 0.61 1.04 7.11
CA ALA A 80 1.01 1.93 6.03
C ALA A 80 2.12 2.91 6.45
N VAL A 81 2.11 3.41 7.70
CA VAL A 81 3.20 4.23 8.24
C VAL A 81 4.49 3.42 8.34
N ILE A 82 4.43 2.19 8.85
CA ILE A 82 5.62 1.30 8.91
C ILE A 82 6.12 0.98 7.50
N GLN A 83 5.21 0.71 6.55
CA GLN A 83 5.56 0.45 5.15
C GLN A 83 6.24 1.66 4.51
N PHE A 84 5.73 2.88 4.76
CA PHE A 84 6.34 4.12 4.31
C PHE A 84 7.75 4.28 4.87
N ILE A 85 7.95 4.05 6.17
CA ILE A 85 9.27 4.09 6.81
C ILE A 85 10.21 3.05 6.17
N ALA A 86 9.75 1.82 5.96
CA ALA A 86 10.54 0.77 5.31
C ALA A 86 10.98 1.17 3.88
N MET A 87 10.10 1.81 3.12
CA MET A 87 10.42 2.32 1.78
C MET A 87 11.39 3.51 1.82
N MET A 88 11.31 4.41 2.82
CA MET A 88 12.30 5.48 3.00
C MET A 88 13.69 4.92 3.30
N ILE A 89 13.77 3.86 4.13
CA ILE A 89 15.03 3.19 4.46
C ILE A 89 15.62 2.54 3.21
N LEU A 90 14.82 1.80 2.43
CA LEU A 90 15.24 1.20 1.14
C LEU A 90 15.68 2.22 0.08
N GLY A 91 15.15 3.45 0.14
CA GLY A 91 15.44 4.54 -0.80
C GLY A 91 16.82 5.22 -0.65
N GLY A 92 17.69 4.77 0.26
CA GLY A 92 19.10 5.15 0.26
C GLY A 92 19.59 6.00 1.44
N GLN A 93 19.04 5.85 2.65
CA GLN A 93 19.64 6.49 3.85
C GLN A 93 20.06 5.51 4.96
N PHE A 94 19.60 4.25 4.92
CA PHE A 94 19.96 3.19 5.86
C PHE A 94 20.02 1.87 5.07
N GLU A 95 20.80 0.87 5.52
CA GLU A 95 20.73 -0.47 4.93
C GLU A 95 19.27 -0.95 4.95
N GLY A 96 18.67 -1.03 3.77
CA GLY A 96 17.23 -1.18 3.60
C GLY A 96 16.68 -2.48 4.19
N ASP A 97 15.66 -2.38 5.05
CA ASP A 97 15.01 -3.55 5.63
C ASP A 97 13.90 -4.07 4.70
N ILE A 98 14.31 -4.86 3.70
CA ILE A 98 13.39 -5.53 2.78
C ILE A 98 12.44 -6.48 3.52
N PHE A 99 12.85 -7.06 4.65
CA PHE A 99 12.00 -7.95 5.44
C PHE A 99 10.88 -7.18 6.14
N LEU A 100 11.16 -5.98 6.62
CA LEU A 100 10.13 -5.08 7.16
C LEU A 100 9.11 -4.70 6.08
N LEU A 101 9.57 -4.34 4.88
CA LEU A 101 8.66 -4.05 3.76
C LEU A 101 7.78 -5.27 3.44
N LEU A 102 8.37 -6.44 3.25
CA LEU A 102 7.63 -7.68 2.97
C LEU A 102 6.64 -8.04 4.09
N GLY A 103 7.04 -7.84 5.36
CA GLY A 103 6.18 -8.04 6.52
C GLY A 103 4.94 -7.13 6.48
N THR A 104 5.11 -5.83 6.21
CA THR A 104 3.98 -4.89 6.11
C THR A 104 3.03 -5.22 4.94
N LEU A 105 3.57 -5.72 3.82
CA LEU A 105 2.76 -6.18 2.70
C LEU A 105 1.95 -7.45 3.05
N ALA A 106 2.57 -8.40 3.75
CA ALA A 106 1.89 -9.61 4.22
C ALA A 106 0.75 -9.28 5.19
N VAL A 107 0.99 -8.36 6.13
CA VAL A 107 -0.03 -7.89 7.08
C VAL A 107 -1.17 -7.17 6.34
N SER A 108 -0.86 -6.24 5.45
CA SER A 108 -1.87 -5.51 4.66
C SER A 108 -2.74 -6.44 3.83
N SER A 109 -2.12 -7.42 3.17
CA SER A 109 -2.81 -8.44 2.37
C SER A 109 -3.73 -9.30 3.24
N THR A 110 -3.23 -9.74 4.41
CA THR A 110 -4.01 -10.53 5.37
C THR A 110 -5.21 -9.74 5.89
N LEU A 111 -5.01 -8.47 6.26
CA LEU A 111 -6.08 -7.58 6.70
C LEU A 111 -7.15 -7.41 5.62
N MET A 112 -6.75 -7.22 4.37
CA MET A 112 -7.67 -7.10 3.23
C MET A 112 -8.51 -8.37 3.06
N ILE A 113 -7.88 -9.55 3.09
CA ILE A 113 -8.58 -10.85 2.98
C ILE A 113 -9.58 -11.03 4.14
N ILE A 114 -9.14 -10.81 5.38
CA ILE A 114 -10.01 -10.93 6.56
C ILE A 114 -11.19 -9.97 6.46
N GLN A 115 -10.93 -8.74 6.02
CA GLN A 115 -11.94 -7.72 5.91
C GLN A 115 -13.01 -8.06 4.87
N LEU A 116 -12.60 -8.55 3.70
CA LEU A 116 -13.50 -8.99 2.63
C LEU A 116 -14.33 -10.19 3.06
N ARG A 117 -13.74 -11.19 3.74
CA ARG A 117 -14.46 -12.35 4.27
C ARG A 117 -15.51 -11.99 5.32
N LYS A 118 -15.25 -10.96 6.13
CA LYS A 118 -16.17 -10.51 7.20
C LYS A 118 -17.18 -9.47 6.73
N SER A 119 -17.30 -9.19 5.43
CA SER A 119 -18.34 -8.29 4.92
C SER A 119 -19.55 -9.13 4.53
N PRO A 120 -20.72 -8.99 5.21
CA PRO A 120 -21.93 -9.60 4.71
C PRO A 120 -22.26 -8.99 3.34
N SER A 121 -22.57 -9.87 2.38
CA SER A 121 -23.11 -9.51 1.07
C SER A 121 -24.41 -8.73 1.20
#